data_AF-A0A7X9IGJ6-F1
#
_entry.id   AF-A0A7X9IGJ6-F1
#
_cell.length_a   1.000
_cell.length_b   1.000
_cell.length_c   1.000
_cell.angle_alpha   90.00
_cell.angle_beta   90.00
_cell.angle_gamma   90.00
#
_symmetry.space_group_name_H-M   'P 1'
#
loop_
_entity.id
_entity.type
_entity.pdbx_description
1 polymer ?
#
loop_
_entity_poly.entity_id
_entity_poly.type
_entity_poly.pdbx_seq_one_letter_code
_entity_poly.pdbx_strand_id
1 'polypeptide(L)' 'MALSLELLRILACPKCKGDLQTLEPAPGQVEGLACPACGVVYPVREDIPIMLIDEAVPRDAWNAGKRSAKDAPA' A
#
# COMPACT_ATOMS: atom_id res chain seq x y z
N MET A 1 -5.87 10.92 29.15
CA MET A 1 -5.78 11.62 27.84
C MET A 1 -6.69 10.88 26.87
N ALA A 2 -7.64 11.58 26.25
CA ALA A 2 -8.67 10.98 25.40
C ALA A 2 -8.15 10.86 23.96
N LEU A 3 -8.23 9.66 23.36
CA LEU A 3 -7.98 9.43 21.93
C LEU A 3 -9.17 10.00 21.15
N SER A 4 -9.01 11.16 20.52
CA SER A 4 -10.10 11.96 19.95
C SER A 4 -10.01 12.05 18.42
N LEU A 5 -10.80 11.25 17.68
CA LEU A 5 -11.08 11.32 16.22
C LEU A 5 -9.88 11.35 15.24
N GLU A 6 -8.66 11.64 15.68
CA GLU A 6 -7.33 11.40 15.07
C GLU A 6 -7.05 9.90 14.86
N LEU A 7 -7.93 9.03 15.37
CA LEU A 7 -8.11 7.63 15.00
C LEU A 7 -8.61 7.45 13.53
N LEU A 8 -9.01 8.54 12.85
CA LEU A 8 -9.49 8.60 11.46
C LEU A 8 -8.45 9.19 10.47
N ARG A 9 -7.46 8.42 10.07
CA ARG A 9 -7.20 8.31 8.61
C ARG A 9 -6.92 6.85 8.32
N ILE A 10 -8.02 6.15 8.05
CA ILE A 10 -8.24 4.69 8.18
C ILE A 10 -7.23 3.81 7.42
N LEU A 11 -6.50 4.34 6.44
CA LEU A 11 -5.30 3.71 5.84
C LEU A 11 -4.33 4.83 5.47
N ALA A 12 -3.28 5.02 6.28
CA ALA A 12 -2.22 5.98 6.02
C ALA A 12 -0.91 5.25 5.72
N CYS A 13 -0.04 5.87 4.92
CA CYS A 13 1.24 5.26 4.58
C CYS A 13 2.04 4.93 5.85
N PRO A 14 2.49 3.68 6.07
CA PRO A 14 3.23 3.32 7.27
C PRO A 14 4.53 4.11 7.41
N LYS A 15 5.14 4.50 6.28
CA LYS A 15 6.40 5.27 6.20
C LYS A 15 6.24 6.77 6.46
N CYS A 16 5.31 7.45 5.78
CA CYS A 16 5.20 8.91 5.85
C CYS A 16 3.91 9.42 6.53
N LYS A 17 2.99 8.52 6.93
CA LYS A 17 1.66 8.84 7.47
C LYS A 17 0.77 9.72 6.58
N GLY A 18 1.18 9.90 5.32
CA GLY A 18 0.39 10.61 4.31
C GLY A 18 -0.71 9.73 3.70
N ASP A 19 -1.49 10.35 2.82
CA ASP A 19 -2.63 9.71 2.18
C ASP A 19 -2.19 8.62 1.18
N LEU A 20 -3.02 7.57 1.06
CA LEU A 20 -2.83 6.45 0.13
C LEU A 20 -3.92 6.47 -0.94
N GLN A 21 -3.56 6.02 -2.14
CA GLN A 21 -4.47 5.82 -3.27
C GLN A 21 -4.67 4.32 -3.49
N THR A 22 -5.92 3.86 -3.57
CA THR A 22 -6.23 2.48 -3.90
C THR A 22 -5.96 2.21 -5.38
N LEU A 23 -5.41 1.04 -5.68
CA LEU A 23 -5.20 0.54 -7.02
C LEU A 23 -6.20 -0.57 -7.27
N GLU A 24 -7.15 -0.26 -8.13
CA GLU A 24 -8.29 -1.11 -8.39
C GLU A 24 -8.26 -1.53 -9.86
N PRO A 25 -7.87 -2.78 -10.20
CA PRO A 25 -7.95 -3.25 -11.57
C PRO A 25 -9.41 -3.44 -12.04
N ALA A 26 -10.33 -3.68 -11.10
CA ALA A 26 -11.74 -3.90 -11.34
C ALA A 26 -12.56 -3.24 -10.21
N PRO A 27 -13.82 -2.84 -10.48
CA PRO A 27 -14.68 -2.22 -9.47
C PRO A 27 -14.83 -3.12 -8.23
N GLY A 28 -14.42 -2.61 -7.07
CA GLY A 28 -14.52 -3.31 -5.79
C GLY A 28 -13.37 -4.27 -5.46
N GLN A 29 -12.32 -4.35 -6.29
CA GLN A 29 -11.13 -5.14 -6.00
C GLN A 29 -9.93 -4.21 -5.81
N VAL A 30 -9.33 -4.20 -4.62
CA VAL A 30 -8.12 -3.43 -4.33
C VAL A 30 -6.93 -4.38 -4.41
N GLU A 31 -6.04 -4.20 -5.39
CA GLU A 31 -4.81 -4.98 -5.50
C GLU A 31 -3.62 -4.33 -4.80
N GLY A 32 -3.67 -3.01 -4.58
CA GLY A 32 -2.56 -2.30 -3.95
C GLY A 32 -2.93 -0.92 -3.41
N LEU A 33 -2.08 -0.40 -2.54
CA LEU A 33 -2.17 0.92 -1.96
C LEU A 33 -0.94 1.74 -2.37
N ALA A 34 -1.11 2.66 -3.30
CA ALA A 34 -0.05 3.55 -3.75
C ALA A 34 0.11 4.75 -2.80
N CYS A 35 1.34 5.05 -2.40
CA CYS A 35 1.70 6.28 -1.73
C CYS A 35 2.39 7.22 -2.72
N PRO A 36 1.72 8.27 -3.23
CA PRO A 36 2.32 9.20 -4.19
C PRO A 36 3.50 9.98 -3.60
N ALA A 37 3.46 10.27 -2.29
CA ALA A 37 4.55 10.96 -1.60
C ALA A 37 5.83 10.12 -1.47
N CYS A 38 5.70 8.79 -1.30
CA CYS A 38 6.85 7.89 -1.17
C CYS A 38 7.25 7.23 -2.50
N GLY A 39 6.39 7.26 -3.52
CA GLY A 39 6.61 6.58 -4.80
C GLY A 39 6.54 5.05 -4.71
N VAL A 40 5.84 4.51 -3.71
CA VAL A 40 5.74 3.05 -3.47
C VAL A 40 4.30 2.57 -3.47
N VAL A 41 4.12 1.26 -3.63
CA VAL A 41 2.85 0.56 -3.62
C VAL A 41 2.94 -0.58 -2.62
N TYR A 42 2.01 -0.63 -1.68
CA TYR A 42 1.83 -1.76 -0.78
C TYR A 42 0.85 -2.75 -1.42
N PRO A 43 1.22 -4.01 -1.61
CA PRO A 43 0.32 -4.99 -2.20
C PRO A 43 -0.81 -5.38 -1.26
N VAL A 44 -1.95 -5.77 -1.83
CA VAL A 44 -3.05 -6.43 -1.13
C VAL A 44 -3.04 -7.90 -1.54
N ARG A 45 -3.02 -8.81 -0.57
CA ARG A 45 -3.02 -10.26 -0.78
C ARG A 45 -4.13 -10.86 0.04
N GLU A 46 -4.94 -11.71 -0.57
CA GLU A 46 -6.08 -12.35 0.12
C GLU A 46 -6.99 -11.32 0.82
N ASP A 47 -7.22 -10.18 0.16
CA ASP A 47 -7.96 -9.03 0.70
C ASP A 47 -7.35 -8.38 1.96
N ILE A 48 -6.09 -8.73 2.30
CA ILE A 48 -5.33 -8.14 3.39
C ILE A 48 -4.25 -7.19 2.84
N PRO A 49 -4.29 -5.89 3.17
CA PRO A 49 -3.25 -4.95 2.79
C PRO A 49 -1.94 -5.22 3.52
N ILE A 50 -0.87 -5.53 2.78
CA ILE A 50 0.44 -5.73 3.36
C ILE A 50 1.14 -4.38 3.56
N MET A 51 0.84 -3.73 4.68
CA MET A 51 1.42 -2.44 5.07
C MET A 51 2.82 -2.56 5.70
N LEU A 52 3.65 -3.46 5.18
CA LEU A 52 5.05 -3.61 5.58
C LEU A 52 5.93 -2.82 4.63
N ILE A 53 6.85 -2.02 5.18
CA ILE A 53 7.76 -1.18 4.39
C ILE A 53 8.67 -2.04 3.50
N ASP A 54 9.10 -3.20 4.01
CA ASP A 54 9.98 -4.13 3.29
C ASP A 54 9.26 -4.88 2.15
N GLU A 55 7.93 -4.89 2.14
CA GLU A 55 7.14 -5.49 1.06
C GLU A 55 6.65 -4.46 0.05
N ALA A 56 6.86 -3.16 0.32
CA ALA A 56 6.48 -2.09 -0.56
C ALA A 56 7.28 -2.16 -1.88
N VAL A 57 6.58 -2.04 -3.00
CA VAL A 57 7.15 -2.09 -4.34
C VAL A 57 7.24 -0.67 -4.90
N PRO A 58 8.36 -0.25 -5.52
CA PRO A 58 8.39 1.01 -6.26
C PRO A 58 7.29 1.08 -7.32
N ARG A 59 6.66 2.24 -7.50
CA ARG A 59 5.54 2.42 -8.44
C ARG A 59 5.87 1.96 -9.86
N ASP A 60 7.10 2.19 -10.31
CA ASP A 60 7.54 1.77 -11.65
C ASP A 60 7.65 0.25 -11.78
N ALA A 61 8.16 -0.42 -10.74
CA ALA A 61 8.24 -1.88 -10.69
C ALA A 61 6.85 -2.53 -10.61
N TRP A 62 5.90 -1.87 -9.94
CA TRP A 62 4.49 -2.27 -9.94
C TRP A 62 3.89 -2.25 -11.35
N ASN A 63 4.15 -1.17 -12.10
CA ASN A 63 3.70 -1.03 -13.49
C ASN A 63 4.35 -2.06 -14.42
N ALA A 64 5.56 -2.52 -14.10
CA ALA A 64 6.25 -3.61 -14.79
C ALA A 64 5.75 -5.02 -14.40
N GLY A 65 4.75 -5.12 -13.52
CA GLY A 65 4.12 -6.38 -13.13
C GLY A 65 4.62 -7.00 -11.82
N LYS A 66 5.59 -6.39 -11.12
CA LYS A 66 6.02 -6.89 -9.80
C LYS A 66 5.00 -6.52 -8.73
N ARG A 67 4.48 -7.51 -8.01
CA ARG A 67 3.46 -7.31 -6.97
C ARG A 67 3.95 -7.50 -5.54
N SER A 68 5.23 -7.81 -5.33
CA SER A 68 5.89 -7.69 -4.03
C SER A 68 7.39 -7.60 -4.16
N ALA A 69 8.04 -6.96 -3.19
CA ALA A 69 9.49 -6.92 -3.08
C ALA A 69 10.09 -8.27 -2.64
N LYS A 70 9.32 -9.12 -1.94
CA LYS A 70 9.75 -10.43 -1.43
C LYS A 70 9.40 -11.63 -2.32
N ASP A 71 8.57 -11.46 -3.36
CA ASP A 71 8.27 -12.53 -4.32
C ASP A 71 9.42 -12.79 -5.33
N ALA A 72 10.60 -12.22 -5.09
CA ALA A 72 11.80 -12.67 -5.77
C ALA A 72 12.14 -14.07 -5.21
N PRO A 73 12.15 -15.13 -6.04
CA PRO A 73 12.64 -16.42 -5.59
C PRO A 73 14.09 -16.23 -5.12
N ALA A 74 14.32 -16.49 -3.83
CA ALA A 74 15.66 -16.68 -3.30
C ALA A 74 16.32 -17.89 -3.96
#